data_AF-A0A0C2M8X3-F1
#
_entry.id   AF-A0A0C2M8X3-F1
#
_cell.length_a   1.000
_cell.length_b   1.000
_cell.length_c   1.000
_cell.angle_alpha   90.00
_cell.angle_beta   90.00
_cell.angle_gamma   90.00
#
_symmetry.space_group_name_H-M   'P 1'
#
loop_
_entity.id
_entity.type
_entity.pdbx_description
1 polymer ?
#
loop_
_entity_poly.entity_id
_entity_poly.type
_entity_poly.pdbx_seq_one_letter_code
_entity_poly.pdbx_strand_id
1 'polypeptide(L)'
;MNMKNTKALESFFYVSNDFGLTFSKFETIIDGNPVFVTDIHSIKNYAFCFSEINSSFFYFGSDLKILHYLTFIGNSQIHAHTTFSNIVVKFVTSNDKSVSF
;
A
#
# COMPACT_ATOMS: atom_id res chain seq x y z
N MET A 1 -33.92 14.34 -1.48
CA MET A 1 -32.53 14.83 -1.34
C MET A 1 -31.63 13.65 -1.69
N ASN A 2 -31.02 13.66 -2.89
CA ASN A 2 -30.28 12.52 -3.44
C ASN A 2 -29.04 12.24 -2.57
N MET A 3 -28.97 11.04 -1.99
CA MET A 3 -27.76 10.53 -1.34
C MET A 3 -26.63 10.53 -2.36
N LYS A 4 -25.53 11.16 -1.94
CA LYS A 4 -24.33 11.41 -2.72
C LYS A 4 -23.96 10.20 -3.58
N ASN A 5 -23.92 10.42 -4.90
CA ASN A 5 -23.11 9.64 -5.82
C ASN A 5 -21.79 9.29 -5.13
N THR A 6 -21.51 8.00 -5.00
CA THR A 6 -20.18 7.41 -4.75
C THR A 6 -19.27 7.77 -5.93
N LYS A 7 -18.95 9.07 -6.04
CA LYS A 7 -18.01 9.63 -7.00
C LYS A 7 -16.64 9.07 -6.63
N ALA A 8 -15.98 8.47 -7.62
CA ALA A 8 -14.59 8.04 -7.68
C ALA A 8 -13.84 8.10 -6.34
N LEU A 9 -13.44 6.93 -5.79
CA LEU A 9 -12.45 6.90 -4.70
C LEU A 9 -11.31 7.83 -5.09
N GLU A 10 -11.13 8.94 -4.40
CA GLU A 10 -9.94 9.76 -4.61
C GLU A 10 -8.78 8.98 -3.98
N SER A 11 -7.77 8.65 -4.79
CA SER A 11 -6.65 7.82 -4.36
C SER A 11 -5.52 8.70 -3.82
N PHE A 12 -5.74 9.31 -2.66
CA PHE A 12 -4.69 10.07 -1.99
C PHE A 12 -4.64 9.84 -0.49
N PHE A 13 -3.48 10.14 0.08
CA PHE A 13 -3.28 10.22 1.52
C PHE A 13 -2.47 11.46 1.87
N TYR A 14 -2.60 11.94 3.10
CA TYR A 14 -1.76 12.99 3.65
C TYR A 14 -0.64 12.37 4.47
N VAL A 15 0.57 12.90 4.32
CA VAL A 15 1.75 12.42 5.03
C VAL A 15 2.53 13.60 5.60
N SER A 16 3.09 13.41 6.78
CA SER A 16 4.00 14.33 7.45
C SER A 16 5.32 13.61 7.70
N ASN A 17 6.44 14.31 7.50
CA ASN A 17 7.78 13.88 7.90
C ASN A 17 8.42 14.83 8.94
N ASP A 18 7.62 15.69 9.56
CA ASP A 18 8.05 16.75 10.48
C ASP A 18 7.24 16.73 11.78
N PHE A 19 6.96 15.53 12.29
CA PHE A 19 6.21 15.29 13.54
C PHE A 19 4.77 15.82 13.51
N GLY A 20 4.16 15.91 12.33
CA GLY A 20 2.78 16.36 12.15
C GLY A 20 2.62 17.88 12.05
N LEU A 21 3.70 18.64 11.89
CA LEU A 21 3.63 20.09 11.74
C LEU A 21 3.10 20.50 10.36
N THR A 22 3.50 19.78 9.31
CA THR A 22 3.01 19.98 7.95
C THR A 22 2.59 18.67 7.31
N PHE A 23 1.62 18.76 6.39
CA PHE A 23 1.11 17.61 5.64
C PHE A 23 1.20 17.87 4.15
N SER A 24 1.73 16.90 3.42
CA SER A 24 1.74 16.87 1.97
C SER A 24 0.69 15.89 1.46
N LYS A 25 -0.08 16.30 0.45
CA LYS A 25 -1.02 15.42 -0.26
C LYS A 25 -0.25 14.55 -1.24
N PHE A 26 -0.44 13.24 -1.18
CA PHE A 26 0.14 12.28 -2.12
C PHE A 26 -0.94 11.56 -2.90
N GLU A 27 -0.93 11.77 -4.21
CA GLU A 27 -1.68 10.99 -5.19
C GLU A 27 -0.70 10.03 -5.87
N THR A 28 -0.87 8.73 -5.65
CA THR A 28 0.01 7.73 -6.25
C THR A 28 -0.49 7.37 -7.63
N ILE A 29 0.20 7.86 -8.67
CA ILE A 29 -0.05 7.51 -10.07
C ILE A 29 1.20 6.80 -10.61
N ILE A 30 1.03 5.56 -11.05
CA ILE A 30 2.11 4.74 -11.61
C ILE A 30 1.68 4.25 -12.99
N ASP A 31 2.52 4.51 -13.99
CA ASP A 31 2.26 4.23 -15.40
C ASP A 31 0.90 4.79 -15.87
N GLY A 32 0.54 5.99 -15.40
CA GLY A 32 -0.72 6.67 -15.72
C GLY A 32 -1.95 6.14 -14.97
N ASN A 33 -1.81 5.14 -14.10
CA ASN A 33 -2.91 4.53 -13.36
C ASN A 33 -2.84 4.90 -11.87
N PRO A 34 -3.99 5.22 -11.23
CA PRO A 34 -4.02 5.47 -9.79
C PRO A 34 -3.79 4.18 -8.99
N VAL A 35 -3.01 4.29 -7.91
CA VAL A 35 -2.77 3.23 -6.93
C VAL A 35 -3.47 3.57 -5.62
N PHE A 36 -4.52 2.82 -5.31
CA PHE A 36 -5.39 2.99 -4.14
C PHE A 36 -4.76 2.32 -2.92
N VAL A 37 -4.04 3.10 -2.12
CA VAL A 37 -3.44 2.62 -0.87
C VAL A 37 -4.56 2.23 0.11
N THR A 38 -4.61 0.96 0.47
CA THR A 38 -5.59 0.39 1.41
C THR A 38 -5.01 0.18 2.81
N ASP A 39 -3.69 0.04 2.93
CA ASP A 39 -3.00 -0.09 4.22
C ASP A 39 -1.60 0.56 4.19
N ILE A 40 -1.15 1.03 5.35
CA ILE A 40 0.15 1.68 5.53
C ILE A 40 0.78 1.19 6.85
N HIS A 41 2.02 0.69 6.76
CA HIS A 41 2.82 0.34 7.93
C HIS A 41 4.11 1.15 7.96
N SER A 42 4.30 1.93 9.02
CA SER A 42 5.57 2.63 9.26
C SER A 42 6.62 1.66 9.79
N ILE A 43 7.78 1.61 9.13
CA ILE A 43 8.90 0.72 9.46
C ILE A 43 10.19 1.55 9.43
N LYS A 44 10.68 1.92 10.60
CA LYS A 44 11.83 2.84 10.77
C LYS A 44 11.60 4.16 10.02
N ASN A 45 12.40 4.43 8.99
CA ASN A 45 12.39 5.65 8.18
C ASN A 45 11.64 5.49 6.84
N TYR A 46 10.82 4.43 6.72
CA TYR A 46 10.00 4.17 5.55
C TYR A 46 8.55 3.88 5.96
N ALA A 47 7.62 4.08 5.04
CA ALA A 47 6.28 3.52 5.11
C ALA A 47 6.14 2.46 4.01
N PHE A 48 5.69 1.28 4.39
CA PHE A 48 5.22 0.25 3.48
C PHE A 48 3.75 0.55 3.15
N CYS A 49 3.47 0.89 1.90
CA CYS A 49 2.14 1.20 1.42
C CYS A 49 1.62 0.02 0.58
N PHE A 50 0.47 -0.51 0.97
CA PHE A 50 -0.14 -1.67 0.34
C PHE A 50 -1.45 -1.27 -0.35
N SER A 51 -1.70 -1.86 -1.52
CA SER A 51 -2.96 -1.74 -2.24
C SER A 51 -3.52 -3.12 -2.55
N GLU A 52 -4.61 -3.47 -1.86
CA GLU A 52 -5.38 -4.67 -2.18
C GLU A 52 -6.05 -4.52 -3.56
N ILE A 53 -6.58 -3.33 -3.86
CA ILE A 53 -7.31 -3.01 -5.09
C ILE A 53 -6.41 -3.18 -6.32
N ASN A 54 -5.18 -2.65 -6.27
CA ASN A 54 -4.23 -2.74 -7.38
C ASN A 54 -3.37 -4.01 -7.33
N SER A 55 -3.51 -4.85 -6.29
CA SER A 55 -2.61 -5.97 -6.01
C SER A 55 -1.14 -5.54 -6.11
N SER A 56 -0.80 -4.47 -5.39
CA SER A 56 0.53 -3.86 -5.44
C SER A 56 0.98 -3.33 -4.09
N PHE A 57 2.28 -3.08 -3.96
CA PHE A 57 2.84 -2.39 -2.82
C PHE A 57 4.00 -1.50 -3.26
N PHE A 58 4.30 -0.51 -2.43
CA PHE A 58 5.49 0.31 -2.59
C PHE A 58 6.07 0.75 -1.25
N TYR A 59 7.33 1.17 -1.30
CA TYR A 59 7.99 1.82 -0.18
C TYR A 59 8.00 3.32 -0.39
N PHE A 60 7.68 4.03 0.67
CA PHE A 60 7.66 5.48 0.73
C PHE A 60 8.70 5.97 1.74
N GLY A 61 9.67 6.75 1.29
CA GLY A 61 10.80 7.22 2.10
C GLY A 61 10.47 8.42 2.98
N SER A 62 11.34 8.68 3.97
CA SER A 62 11.28 9.88 4.81
C SER A 62 11.45 11.20 4.03
N ASP A 63 12.01 11.13 2.82
CA ASP A 63 12.09 12.24 1.88
C ASP A 63 10.81 12.39 1.02
N LEU A 64 9.75 11.67 1.38
CA LEU A 64 8.45 11.65 0.71
C LEU A 64 8.52 11.19 -0.75
N LYS A 65 9.43 10.27 -1.08
CA LYS A 65 9.56 9.67 -2.40
C LYS A 65 9.22 8.19 -2.41
N ILE A 66 8.67 7.73 -3.53
CA ILE A 66 8.50 6.30 -3.81
C ILE A 66 9.86 5.70 -4.15
N LEU A 67 10.22 4.61 -3.49
CA LEU A 67 11.52 3.95 -3.64
C LEU A 67 11.43 2.72 -4.55
N HIS A 68 10.39 1.91 -4.34
CA HIS A 68 10.14 0.69 -5.09
C HIS A 68 8.65 0.48 -5.25
N TYR A 69 8.20 0.03 -6.41
CA TYR A 69 6.83 -0.37 -6.68
C TYR A 69 6.82 -1.78 -7.27
N LEU A 70 5.96 -2.65 -6.74
CA LEU A 70 5.82 -4.02 -7.19
C LEU A 70 4.35 -4.42 -7.23
N THR A 71 3.97 -5.14 -8.27
CA THR A 71 2.67 -5.80 -8.38
C THR A 71 2.80 -7.28 -8.04
N PHE A 72 1.69 -7.91 -7.65
CA PHE A 72 1.63 -9.34 -7.37
C PHE A 72 0.37 -9.95 -7.97
N ILE A 73 0.44 -11.26 -8.23
CA ILE A 73 -0.68 -12.05 -8.74
C ILE A 73 -1.62 -12.35 -7.57
N GLY A 74 -2.93 -12.32 -7.85
CA GLY A 74 -4.02 -12.51 -6.89
C GLY A 74 -3.85 -13.74 -5.99
N ASN A 75 -4.56 -13.70 -4.85
CA ASN A 75 -4.49 -14.64 -3.73
C ASN A 75 -3.20 -14.55 -2.91
N SER A 76 -2.24 -13.70 -3.31
CA SER A 76 -1.04 -13.47 -2.51
C SER A 76 -1.34 -12.51 -1.35
N GLN A 77 -0.97 -12.88 -0.13
CA GLN A 77 -0.93 -11.94 1.00
C GLN A 77 0.50 -11.44 1.18
N ILE A 78 0.70 -10.13 1.16
CA ILE A 78 2.02 -9.50 1.32
C ILE A 78 2.05 -8.79 2.68
N HIS A 79 3.05 -9.10 3.49
CA HIS A 79 3.25 -8.46 4.78
C HIS A 79 4.69 -7.99 4.92
N ALA A 80 4.87 -6.74 5.31
CA ALA A 80 6.18 -6.24 5.69
C ALA A 80 6.56 -6.72 7.09
N HIS A 81 7.83 -7.06 7.31
CA HIS A 81 8.30 -7.46 8.63
C HIS A 81 8.36 -6.24 9.56
N THR A 82 7.73 -6.33 10.72
CA THR A 82 7.57 -5.20 11.67
C THR A 82 8.89 -4.61 12.17
N THR A 83 9.93 -5.44 12.26
CA THR A 83 11.25 -5.03 12.79
C THR A 83 12.33 -4.79 11.72
N PHE A 84 12.24 -5.47 10.58
CA PHE A 84 13.32 -5.55 9.59
C PHE A 84 12.82 -5.00 8.27
N SER A 85 13.21 -3.75 7.97
CA SER A 85 12.73 -3.00 6.80
C SER A 85 13.07 -3.64 5.45
N ASN A 86 14.03 -4.57 5.42
CA ASN A 86 14.45 -5.28 4.23
C ASN A 86 13.76 -6.64 4.04
N ILE A 87 12.83 -7.02 4.94
CA ILE A 87 12.15 -8.32 4.88
C ILE A 87 10.66 -8.09 4.56
N VAL A 88 10.22 -8.71 3.46
CA VAL A 88 8.81 -8.81 3.06
C VAL A 88 8.45 -10.28 2.92
N VAL A 89 7.32 -10.67 3.48
CA VAL A 89 6.79 -12.03 3.41
C VAL A 89 5.64 -12.05 2.42
N LYS A 90 5.63 -13.06 1.55
CA LYS A 90 4.56 -13.34 0.61
C LYS A 90 3.98 -14.72 0.90
N PHE A 91 2.72 -14.76 1.32
CA PHE A 91 1.96 -16.01 1.42
C PHE A 91 1.21 -16.24 0.12
N VAL A 92 1.31 -17.44 -0.43
CA VAL A 92 0.58 -17.85 -1.63
C VAL A 92 -0.16 -19.13 -1.31
N THR A 93 -1.48 -19.12 -1.46
CA THR A 93 -2.29 -20.34 -1.42
C THR A 93 -2.17 -21.05 -2.77
N SER A 94 -1.56 -22.24 -2.77
CA SER A 94 -1.67 -23.18 -3.89
C SER A 94 -3.00 -23.93 -3.75
N ASN A 95 -3.79 -23.95 -4.83
CA ASN A 95 -5.04 -24.72 -4.89
C ASN A 95 -4.82 -26.24 -4.87
N ASP A 96 -3.58 -26.72 -4.77
CA ASP A 96 -3.27 -28.16 -4.91
C ASP A 96 -3.54 -28.97 -3.65
N LYS A 97 -3.90 -28.34 -2.53
CA LYS A 97 -4.22 -29.02 -1.27
C LYS A 97 -5.38 -28.36 -0.55
N SER A 98 -6.58 -28.91 -0.72
CA SER A 98 -7.67 -28.67 0.21
C SER A 98 -7.30 -29.26 1.57
N VAL A 99 -7.41 -28.46 2.63
CA VAL A 99 -7.38 -28.95 4.01
C VAL A 99 -8.83 -29.07 4.44
N SER A 100 -9.35 -30.31 4.47
CA SER A 100 -10.65 -30.62 5.05
C SER A 100 -10.49 -30.84 6.56
N PHE A 101 -11.33 -30.17 7.36
CA PHE A 101 -11.48 -30.38 8.80
C PHE A 101 -12.58 -31.41 9.08
#